data_AF-A0A2S6GYY8-F1
#
_entry.id   AF-A0A2S6GYY8-F1
#
_cell.length_a   1.000
_cell.length_b   1.000
_cell.length_c   1.000
_cell.angle_alpha   90.00
_cell.angle_beta   90.00
_cell.angle_gamma   90.00
#
_symmetry.space_group_name_H-M   'P 1'
#
loop_
_entity.id
_entity.type
_entity.pdbx_description
1 polymer ?
#
loop_
_entity_poly.entity_id
_entity_poly.type
_entity_poly.pdbx_seq_one_letter_code
_entity_poly.pdbx_strand_id
1 'polypeptide(L)'
;MSGVCCPARCRLLVKGMAPPGRTVRLERGSQTAPVTVGSRDAPEPLLTRRCRGRVKKERITTLALPTLTPEQRADALAKAAEARKARSELLAQIKSGEKSIATVLGKAKEDKTIGKTKVAALLKAVPGLGAVKVAALLEQAGIDPDRRAAGLGDRQRSALIDALN
;
A
#
# COMPACT_ATOMS: atom_id res chain seq x y z
N MET A 1 28.90 -16.67 7.35
CA MET A 1 29.49 -16.54 8.71
C MET A 1 29.92 -15.09 8.82
N SER A 2 29.35 -14.20 9.63
CA SER A 2 28.78 -14.24 10.99
C SER A 2 27.78 -13.07 11.06
N GLY A 3 26.51 -13.22 11.44
CA GLY A 3 26.07 -13.86 12.66
C GLY A 3 26.21 -12.89 13.83
N VAL A 4 25.44 -11.78 13.84
CA VAL A 4 25.24 -11.01 15.07
C VAL A 4 23.77 -11.06 15.45
N CYS A 5 23.48 -12.15 16.15
CA CYS A 5 22.29 -12.36 16.96
C CYS A 5 22.30 -11.27 18.05
N CYS A 6 21.35 -10.31 18.01
CA CYS A 6 21.24 -9.34 19.10
C CYS A 6 20.48 -10.02 20.25
N PRO A 7 21.11 -10.20 21.42
CA PRO A 7 20.59 -11.03 22.48
C PRO A 7 19.40 -10.35 23.18
N ALA A 8 18.48 -11.21 23.59
CA ALA A 8 17.41 -10.90 24.51
C ALA A 8 17.92 -10.14 25.75
N ARG A 9 17.25 -9.04 26.10
CA ARG A 9 17.13 -8.65 27.50
C ARG A 9 15.66 -8.72 27.87
N CYS A 10 15.30 -9.91 28.35
CA CYS A 10 14.04 -10.18 29.04
C CYS A 10 14.02 -9.31 30.31
N ARG A 11 13.35 -8.15 30.27
CA ARG A 11 13.02 -7.40 31.48
C ARG A 11 11.59 -7.73 31.83
N LEU A 12 11.46 -8.73 32.71
CA LEU A 12 10.26 -8.94 33.51
C LEU A 12 9.98 -7.63 34.26
N LEU A 13 8.85 -6.99 33.99
CA LEU A 13 8.36 -5.89 34.81
C LEU A 13 6.93 -6.24 35.21
N VAL A 14 6.83 -6.72 36.44
CA VAL A 14 5.60 -7.15 37.10
C VAL A 14 4.98 -5.94 37.79
N LYS A 15 3.67 -5.76 37.54
CA LYS A 15 2.63 -5.07 38.34
C LYS A 15 2.65 -3.54 38.47
N GLY A 16 1.46 -2.97 38.30
CA GLY A 16 1.12 -1.57 38.61
C GLY A 16 -0.16 -1.11 37.90
N MET A 17 -1.30 -1.74 38.22
CA MET A 17 -2.43 -1.08 38.90
C MET A 17 -3.27 -0.16 37.99
N ALA A 18 -4.34 -0.72 37.43
CA ALA A 18 -5.39 0.03 36.75
C ALA A 18 -6.28 0.76 37.78
N PRO A 19 -6.66 2.03 37.56
CA PRO A 19 -7.65 2.71 38.41
C PRO A 19 -9.08 2.21 38.11
N PRO A 20 -9.94 2.00 39.13
CA PRO A 20 -11.28 1.46 38.94
C PRO A 20 -12.31 2.54 38.56
N GLY A 21 -13.27 2.14 37.71
CA GLY A 21 -14.67 2.55 37.85
C GLY A 21 -15.27 3.50 36.81
N ARG A 22 -15.85 2.93 35.73
CA ARG A 22 -17.26 3.23 35.40
C ARG A 22 -17.88 2.05 34.67
N THR A 23 -18.66 1.28 35.42
CA THR A 23 -19.50 0.18 34.94
C THR A 23 -20.73 0.74 34.24
N VAL A 24 -20.94 0.41 32.96
CA VAL A 24 -22.30 0.30 32.43
C VAL A 24 -22.56 -1.17 32.19
N ARG A 25 -23.49 -1.68 32.99
CA ARG A 25 -23.95 -3.06 33.08
C ARG A 25 -24.99 -3.30 31.99
N LEU A 26 -24.71 -4.19 31.04
CA LEU A 26 -25.75 -4.96 30.36
C LEU A 26 -25.36 -6.43 30.46
N GLU A 27 -26.20 -7.13 31.20
CA GLU A 27 -26.02 -8.48 31.72
C GLU A 27 -27.00 -9.41 31.02
N ARG A 28 -26.52 -10.65 30.82
CA ARG A 28 -27.24 -11.90 30.53
C ARG A 28 -27.61 -12.11 29.06
N GLY A 29 -27.31 -13.24 28.43
CA GLY A 29 -26.72 -14.55 28.78
C GLY A 29 -26.51 -15.27 27.43
N SER A 30 -26.03 -16.50 27.28
CA SER A 30 -25.88 -17.64 28.18
C SER A 30 -25.15 -18.74 27.38
N GLN A 31 -24.16 -19.39 28.02
CA GLN A 31 -23.92 -20.85 28.01
C GLN A 31 -23.57 -21.52 26.66
N THR A 32 -22.29 -21.87 26.44
CA THR A 32 -21.66 -23.22 26.54
C THR A 32 -22.27 -24.28 25.62
N ALA A 33 -21.51 -25.03 24.80
CA ALA A 33 -20.62 -26.11 25.24
C ALA A 33 -19.68 -26.59 24.08
N PRO A 34 -18.73 -27.53 24.33
CA PRO A 34 -17.54 -27.76 23.52
C PRO A 34 -17.67 -28.90 22.51
N VAL A 35 -16.83 -28.91 21.47
CA VAL A 35 -16.49 -30.15 20.75
C VAL A 35 -15.04 -30.11 20.27
N THR A 36 -14.32 -31.18 20.57
CA THR A 36 -12.89 -31.41 20.37
C THR A 36 -12.57 -32.08 19.02
N VAL A 37 -11.50 -31.56 18.40
CA VAL A 37 -10.44 -32.16 17.54
C VAL A 37 -10.81 -32.92 16.26
N GLY A 38 -10.23 -32.45 15.15
CA GLY A 38 -10.07 -33.20 13.91
C GLY A 38 -9.14 -32.47 12.94
N SER A 39 -7.84 -32.59 13.17
CA SER A 39 -6.73 -32.12 12.34
C SER A 39 -6.86 -32.53 10.86
N ARG A 40 -6.88 -31.54 9.96
CA ARG A 40 -6.46 -31.68 8.55
C ARG A 40 -5.72 -30.42 8.13
N ASP A 41 -4.40 -30.55 8.21
CA ASP A 41 -3.36 -29.88 7.43
C ASP A 41 -3.81 -28.70 6.57
N ALA A 42 -3.81 -27.50 7.16
CA ALA A 42 -3.63 -26.29 6.38
C ALA A 42 -2.11 -26.08 6.25
N PRO A 43 -1.53 -26.02 5.03
CA PRO A 43 -0.16 -25.55 4.91
C PRO A 43 -0.13 -24.12 5.45
N GLU A 44 0.62 -23.92 6.54
CA GLU A 44 0.86 -22.61 7.10
C GLU A 44 1.24 -21.66 5.96
N PRO A 45 0.48 -20.58 5.71
CA PRO A 45 0.91 -19.60 4.75
C PRO A 45 2.20 -19.04 5.34
N LEU A 46 3.32 -19.30 4.66
CA LEU A 46 4.63 -18.76 4.98
C LEU A 46 4.43 -17.27 5.19
N LEU A 47 4.34 -16.92 6.48
CA LEU A 47 4.18 -15.58 6.95
C LEU A 47 5.50 -14.94 6.58
N THR A 48 5.58 -14.35 5.40
CA THR A 48 6.67 -13.44 5.09
C THR A 48 6.50 -12.35 6.12
N ARG A 49 7.31 -12.49 7.18
CA ARG A 49 7.48 -11.53 8.26
C ARG A 49 7.87 -10.26 7.55
N ARG A 50 6.87 -9.47 7.19
CA ARG A 50 7.08 -8.14 6.67
C ARG A 50 7.64 -7.43 7.89
N CYS A 51 8.97 -7.32 7.92
CA CYS A 51 9.69 -6.44 8.80
C CYS A 51 9.11 -5.05 8.53
N ARG A 52 7.99 -4.72 9.17
CA ARG A 52 7.53 -3.35 9.34
C ARG A 52 8.54 -2.75 10.29
N GLY A 53 9.72 -2.45 9.76
CA GLY A 53 10.68 -1.59 10.42
C GLY A 53 9.90 -0.34 10.76
N ARG A 54 9.53 -0.21 12.03
CA ARG A 54 9.03 1.05 12.59
C ARG A 54 10.25 1.95 12.60
N VAL A 55 10.56 2.54 11.45
CA VAL A 55 11.61 3.55 11.33
C VAL A 55 11.21 4.62 12.33
N LYS A 56 11.93 4.70 13.45
CA LYS A 56 11.75 5.76 14.43
C LYS A 56 11.93 7.04 13.63
N LYS A 57 10.87 7.84 13.55
CA LYS A 57 10.89 9.13 12.86
C LYS A 57 11.73 10.07 13.72
N GLU A 58 13.04 9.93 13.61
CA GLU A 58 14.00 10.82 14.23
C GLU A 58 13.71 12.22 13.67
N ARG A 59 13.37 13.14 14.57
CA ARG A 59 13.09 14.54 14.24
C ARG A 59 14.41 15.18 13.82
N ILE A 60 14.74 15.05 12.53
CA ILE A 60 15.86 15.74 11.93
C ILE A 60 15.57 17.24 12.08
N THR A 61 16.29 17.90 12.98
CA THR A 61 16.25 19.34 13.22
C THR A 61 17.62 19.86 12.87
N THR A 62 17.80 20.32 11.63
CA THR A 62 18.85 21.28 11.26
C THR A 62 18.69 21.70 9.81
N LEU A 63 18.83 23.01 9.59
CA LEU A 63 18.58 23.83 8.39
C LEU A 63 17.12 24.27 8.25
N ALA A 64 16.87 25.52 8.65
CA ALA A 64 15.60 26.22 8.60
C ALA A 64 14.86 25.99 7.28
N LEU A 65 13.72 25.31 7.35
CA LEU A 65 12.78 25.24 6.23
C LEU A 65 12.28 26.67 5.95
N PRO A 66 12.37 27.18 4.71
CA PRO A 66 11.75 28.46 4.38
C PRO A 66 10.25 28.36 4.67
N THR A 67 9.75 29.26 5.52
CA THR A 67 8.32 29.33 5.83
C THR A 67 7.62 29.89 4.60
N LEU A 68 7.00 29.02 3.79
CA LEU A 68 6.22 29.42 2.62
C LEU A 68 5.23 30.52 3.02
N THR A 69 5.20 31.61 2.25
CA THR A 69 4.20 32.67 2.43
C THR A 69 2.80 32.08 2.24
N PRO A 70 1.75 32.66 2.86
CA PRO A 70 0.39 32.14 2.72
C PRO A 70 -0.06 32.06 1.25
N GLU A 71 0.40 33.01 0.43
CA GLU A 71 0.16 33.04 -1.02
C GLU A 71 0.80 31.85 -1.75
N GLN A 72 2.09 31.57 -1.51
CA GLN A 72 2.78 30.41 -2.10
C GLN A 72 2.14 29.07 -1.70
N ARG A 73 1.58 28.99 -0.49
CA ARG A 73 0.84 27.80 -0.05
C ARG A 73 -0.45 27.66 -0.84
N ALA A 74 -1.20 28.75 -1.03
CA ALA A 74 -2.43 28.73 -1.83
C ALA A 74 -2.14 28.27 -3.27
N ASP A 75 -1.08 28.81 -3.89
CA ASP A 75 -0.65 28.42 -5.24
C ASP A 75 -0.23 26.94 -5.32
N ALA A 76 0.50 26.46 -4.31
CA ALA A 76 0.90 25.05 -4.24
C ALA A 76 -0.32 24.13 -4.05
N LEU A 77 -1.31 24.56 -3.27
CA LEU A 77 -2.56 23.82 -3.08
C LEU A 77 -3.39 23.76 -4.36
N ALA A 78 -3.48 24.87 -5.11
CA ALA A 78 -4.15 24.92 -6.40
C ALA A 78 -3.50 23.95 -7.41
N LYS A 79 -2.17 24.02 -7.57
CA LYS A 79 -1.41 23.10 -8.45
C LYS A 79 -1.56 21.64 -8.02
N ALA A 80 -1.60 21.37 -6.72
CA ALA A 80 -1.82 20.01 -6.21
C ALA A 80 -3.25 19.53 -6.47
N ALA A 81 -4.25 20.41 -6.40
CA ALA A 81 -5.64 20.08 -6.73
C ALA A 81 -5.79 19.74 -8.22
N GLU A 82 -5.22 20.55 -9.10
CA GLU A 82 -5.18 20.29 -10.55
C GLU A 82 -4.53 18.93 -10.86
N ALA A 83 -3.38 18.63 -10.26
CA ALA A 83 -2.70 17.35 -10.46
C ALA A 83 -3.52 16.14 -9.96
N ARG A 84 -4.27 16.30 -8.86
CA ARG A 84 -5.18 15.25 -8.36
C ARG A 84 -6.37 15.06 -9.30
N LYS A 85 -6.97 16.16 -9.80
CA LYS A 85 -8.08 16.13 -10.78
C LYS A 85 -7.66 15.43 -12.06
N ALA A 86 -6.53 15.83 -12.65
CA ALA A 86 -5.99 15.18 -13.84
C ALA A 86 -5.73 13.69 -13.61
N ARG A 87 -5.24 13.30 -12.43
CA ARG A 87 -5.06 11.89 -12.09
C ARG A 87 -6.38 11.12 -11.97
N SER A 88 -7.42 11.70 -11.36
CA SER A 88 -8.73 11.06 -11.28
C SER A 88 -9.40 10.94 -12.63
N GLU A 89 -9.25 11.94 -13.51
CA GLU A 89 -9.78 11.92 -14.88
C GLU A 89 -9.12 10.81 -15.70
N LEU A 90 -7.79 10.65 -15.60
CA LEU A 90 -7.08 9.55 -16.26
C LEU A 90 -7.59 8.17 -15.80
N LEU A 91 -7.84 8.00 -14.50
CA LEU A 91 -8.40 6.75 -13.97
C LEU A 91 -9.86 6.54 -14.42
N ALA A 92 -10.64 7.62 -14.54
CA ALA A 92 -12.01 7.57 -15.03
C ALA A 92 -12.06 7.17 -16.52
N GLN A 93 -11.17 7.73 -17.35
CA GLN A 93 -11.05 7.38 -18.78
C GLN A 93 -10.66 5.91 -19.01
N ILE A 94 -9.84 5.34 -18.13
CA ILE A 94 -9.52 3.91 -18.17
C ILE A 94 -10.75 3.08 -17.79
N LYS A 95 -11.52 3.55 -16.79
CA LYS A 95 -12.74 2.88 -16.36
C LYS A 95 -13.86 2.93 -17.40
N SER A 96 -13.98 4.03 -18.16
CA SER A 96 -14.94 4.16 -19.27
C SER A 96 -14.52 3.39 -20.52
N GLY A 97 -13.27 2.91 -20.59
CA GLY A 97 -12.74 2.17 -21.73
C GLY A 97 -12.26 3.06 -22.88
N GLU A 98 -12.25 4.38 -22.72
CA GLU A 98 -11.77 5.33 -23.74
C GLU A 98 -10.27 5.20 -24.02
N LYS A 99 -9.49 4.77 -23.03
CA LYS A 99 -8.04 4.62 -23.14
C LYS A 99 -7.61 3.21 -22.79
N SER A 100 -6.90 2.56 -23.72
CA SER A 100 -6.29 1.26 -23.47
C SER A 100 -5.05 1.39 -22.57
N ILE A 101 -4.81 0.37 -21.75
CA ILE A 101 -3.66 0.33 -20.84
C ILE A 101 -2.34 0.36 -21.62
N ALA A 102 -2.28 -0.32 -22.76
CA ALA A 102 -1.11 -0.33 -23.63
C ALA A 102 -0.73 1.10 -24.08
N THR A 103 -1.71 1.90 -24.51
CA THR A 103 -1.47 3.29 -24.90
C THR A 103 -1.06 4.16 -23.71
N VAL A 104 -1.68 3.96 -22.54
CA VAL A 104 -1.34 4.70 -21.30
C VAL A 104 0.09 4.40 -20.84
N LEU A 105 0.51 3.13 -20.89
CA LEU A 105 1.88 2.71 -20.52
C LEU A 105 2.92 3.20 -21.53
N GLY A 106 2.57 3.29 -22.82
CA GLY A 106 3.41 3.92 -23.85
C GLY A 106 3.69 5.40 -23.54
N LYS A 107 2.63 6.16 -23.29
CA LYS A 107 2.70 7.60 -22.96
C LYS A 107 3.24 7.91 -21.56
N ALA A 108 3.46 6.89 -20.72
CA ALA A 108 3.95 7.09 -19.35
C ALA A 108 5.32 7.77 -19.24
N LYS A 109 6.15 7.74 -20.30
CA LYS A 109 7.45 8.45 -20.36
C LYS A 109 7.27 9.94 -20.68
N GLU A 110 6.21 10.31 -21.40
CA GLU A 110 5.94 11.67 -21.88
C GLU A 110 5.11 12.47 -20.87
N ASP A 111 4.05 11.85 -20.36
CA ASP A 111 3.10 12.51 -19.47
C ASP A 111 3.52 12.42 -18.00
N LYS A 112 3.82 13.57 -17.39
CA LYS A 112 4.21 13.67 -15.97
C LYS A 112 3.13 13.15 -15.01
N THR A 113 1.85 13.27 -15.36
CA THR A 113 0.71 12.79 -14.57
C THR A 113 0.63 11.26 -14.57
N ILE A 114 0.80 10.63 -15.73
CA ILE A 114 0.83 9.17 -15.88
C ILE A 114 2.08 8.60 -15.20
N GLY A 115 3.25 9.19 -15.48
CA GLY A 115 4.53 8.72 -14.95
C GLY A 115 4.60 8.73 -13.43
N LYS A 116 3.93 9.68 -12.77
CA LYS A 116 3.82 9.74 -11.30
C LYS A 116 2.76 8.80 -10.71
N THR A 117 1.91 8.18 -11.52
CA THR A 117 0.86 7.29 -11.05
C THR A 117 1.41 5.89 -10.76
N LYS A 118 0.87 5.23 -9.72
CA LYS A 118 1.22 3.85 -9.37
C LYS A 118 0.61 2.88 -10.39
N VAL A 119 1.37 1.87 -10.80
CA VAL A 119 0.90 0.85 -11.77
C VAL A 119 -0.29 0.07 -11.22
N ALA A 120 -0.24 -0.31 -9.94
CA ALA A 120 -1.35 -0.99 -9.28
C ALA A 120 -2.67 -0.19 -9.27
N ALA A 121 -2.61 1.15 -9.32
CA ALA A 121 -3.81 1.98 -9.41
C ALA A 121 -4.39 1.99 -10.83
N LEU A 122 -3.53 1.97 -11.85
CA LEU A 122 -3.95 1.90 -13.26
C LEU A 122 -4.62 0.57 -13.57
N LEU A 123 -4.01 -0.54 -13.14
CA LEU A 123 -4.55 -1.88 -13.38
C LEU A 123 -5.89 -2.11 -12.65
N LYS A 124 -6.08 -1.53 -11.46
CA LYS A 124 -7.36 -1.62 -10.73
C LYS A 124 -8.50 -0.77 -11.32
N ALA A 125 -8.17 0.23 -12.16
CA ALA A 125 -9.20 1.06 -12.80
C ALA A 125 -9.92 0.31 -13.92
N VAL A 126 -9.33 -0.77 -14.41
CA VAL A 126 -9.85 -1.60 -15.49
C VAL A 126 -11.00 -2.45 -14.96
N PRO A 127 -12.18 -2.43 -15.62
CA PRO A 127 -13.27 -3.31 -15.23
C PRO A 127 -12.84 -4.79 -15.34
N GLY A 128 -13.10 -5.58 -14.30
CA GLY A 128 -12.77 -7.01 -14.26
C GLY A 128 -11.42 -7.36 -13.58
N LEU A 129 -10.57 -6.37 -13.31
CA LEU A 129 -9.31 -6.56 -12.57
C LEU A 129 -9.45 -6.11 -11.10
N GLY A 130 -9.72 -7.07 -10.23
CA GLY A 130 -9.75 -6.87 -8.77
C GLY A 130 -8.36 -6.85 -8.13
N ALA A 131 -8.29 -6.50 -6.84
CA ALA A 131 -7.02 -6.40 -6.12
C ALA A 131 -6.20 -7.71 -6.13
N VAL A 132 -6.86 -8.86 -6.10
CA VAL A 132 -6.22 -10.19 -6.13
C VAL A 132 -5.58 -10.48 -7.49
N LYS A 133 -6.32 -10.28 -8.59
CA LYS A 133 -5.81 -10.49 -9.95
C LYS A 133 -4.66 -9.54 -10.26
N VAL A 134 -4.77 -8.27 -9.84
CA VAL A 134 -3.70 -7.29 -10.01
C VAL A 134 -2.44 -7.69 -9.24
N ALA A 135 -2.56 -8.21 -8.03
CA ALA A 135 -1.40 -8.70 -7.28
C ALA A 135 -0.73 -9.88 -8.01
N ALA A 136 -1.50 -10.86 -8.47
CA ALA A 136 -0.98 -12.01 -9.21
C ALA A 136 -0.27 -11.60 -10.52
N LEU A 137 -0.86 -10.69 -11.30
CA LEU A 137 -0.25 -10.18 -12.54
C LEU A 137 1.07 -9.43 -12.27
N LEU A 138 1.12 -8.64 -11.19
CA LEU A 138 2.34 -7.93 -10.80
C LEU A 138 3.44 -8.87 -10.31
N GLU A 139 3.09 -9.93 -9.59
CA GLU A 139 4.02 -10.98 -9.16
C GLU A 139 4.59 -11.75 -10.37
N GLN A 140 3.74 -12.15 -11.32
CA GLN A 140 4.16 -12.80 -12.57
C GLN A 140 5.11 -11.93 -13.39
N ALA A 141 4.85 -10.62 -13.45
CA ALA A 141 5.72 -9.66 -14.13
C ALA A 141 6.97 -9.25 -13.32
N GLY A 142 7.09 -9.67 -12.06
CA GLY A 142 8.18 -9.28 -11.16
C GLY A 142 8.21 -7.78 -10.82
N ILE A 143 7.03 -7.16 -10.69
CA ILE A 143 6.87 -5.72 -10.44
C ILE A 143 6.36 -5.49 -9.01
N ASP A 144 7.04 -4.61 -8.27
CA ASP A 144 6.57 -4.18 -6.95
C ASP A 144 5.28 -3.33 -7.05
N PRO A 145 4.26 -3.54 -6.19
CA PRO A 145 2.98 -2.84 -6.25
C PRO A 145 3.06 -1.33 -5.98
N ASP A 146 4.12 -0.85 -5.32
CA ASP A 146 4.38 0.56 -5.06
C ASP A 146 5.16 1.25 -6.21
N ARG A 147 5.55 0.51 -7.24
CA ARG A 147 6.25 1.05 -8.42
C ARG A 147 5.35 1.95 -9.28
N ARG A 148 5.96 2.96 -9.91
CA ARG A 148 5.29 3.96 -10.75
C ARG A 148 5.45 3.66 -12.23
N ALA A 149 4.53 4.15 -13.06
CA ALA A 149 4.50 3.89 -14.50
C ALA A 149 5.76 4.38 -15.23
N ALA A 150 6.36 5.50 -14.79
CA ALA A 150 7.61 6.00 -15.38
C ALA A 150 8.80 5.05 -15.18
N GLY A 151 8.83 4.29 -14.09
CA GLY A 151 9.93 3.40 -13.73
C GLY A 151 9.78 1.97 -14.26
N LEU A 152 8.85 1.72 -15.19
CA LEU A 152 8.69 0.41 -15.82
C LEU A 152 9.70 0.25 -16.97
N GLY A 153 10.54 -0.79 -16.88
CA GLY A 153 11.41 -1.18 -17.98
C GLY A 153 10.63 -1.79 -19.14
N ASP A 154 11.19 -1.78 -20.35
CA ASP A 154 10.44 -2.18 -21.55
C ASP A 154 10.01 -3.66 -21.52
N ARG A 155 10.84 -4.55 -20.94
CA ARG A 155 10.49 -5.98 -20.70
C ARG A 155 9.31 -6.17 -19.73
N GLN A 156 9.20 -5.29 -18.72
CA GLN A 156 8.09 -5.33 -17.77
C GLN A 156 6.80 -4.83 -18.42
N ARG A 157 6.91 -3.85 -19.33
CA ARG A 157 5.77 -3.35 -20.11
C ARG A 157 5.24 -4.41 -21.06
N SER A 158 6.12 -5.08 -21.81
CA SER A 158 5.72 -6.17 -22.71
C SER A 158 5.05 -7.29 -21.92
N ALA A 159 5.64 -7.75 -20.81
CA ALA A 159 5.06 -8.79 -19.97
C ALA A 159 3.65 -8.43 -19.46
N LEU A 160 3.39 -7.17 -19.10
CA LEU A 160 2.05 -6.72 -18.72
C LEU A 160 1.08 -6.69 -19.89
N ILE A 161 1.52 -6.28 -21.08
CA ILE A 161 0.68 -6.26 -22.29
C ILE A 161 0.33 -7.69 -22.69
N ASP A 162 1.30 -8.60 -22.67
CA ASP A 162 1.12 -10.01 -23.00
C ASP A 162 0.14 -10.69 -22.03
N ALA A 163 0.18 -10.34 -20.74
CA ALA A 163 -0.72 -10.91 -19.74
C ALA A 163 -2.15 -10.33 -19.75
N LEU A 164 -2.38 -9.24 -20.49
CA LEU A 164 -3.69 -8.60 -20.65
C LEU A 164 -4.41 -8.98 -21.94
N ASN A 165 -3.70 -9.61 -22.88
CA ASN A 165 -4.23 -10.12 -24.15
C ASN A 165 -4.83 -11.52 -24.00
#